data_AF-A0A969B2G8-F1
#
_entry.id   AF-A0A969B2G8-F1
#
_cell.length_a   1.000
_cell.length_b   1.000
_cell.length_c   1.000
_cell.angle_alpha   90.00
_cell.angle_beta   90.00
_cell.angle_gamma   90.00
#
_symmetry.space_group_name_H-M   'P 1'
#
loop_
_entity.id
_entity.type
_entity.pdbx_description
1 polymer ?
#
loop_
_entity_poly.entity_id
_entity_poly.type
_entity_poly.pdbx_seq_one_letter_code
_entity_poly.pdbx_strand_id
1 'polypeptide(L)'
;MRPTPAIDEVSFIFGEKPNGDLGAQVYIDTHDPDNNTWYYRWEWQETWEFRTPYNSYIYYDEGEIKLREEDINTCWKSGRSTSIEVATSKNLSSDHISDYPIHFVSAKTDRLNFRYSMLVKQFALSEESYVFWNEMKKFTETLGTLFDPQPSVIKGNIHNVADDKEIVIGYFDASEVKEQRIFIRNSDLPSIRFPNYFSSCEDTIVSEDMIPAMLATNYMLVAEEMDMTGLPVYLFSTAGCVDCTKYGTNVKPPFWN
;
A
#
# COMPACT_ATOMS: atom_id res chain seq x y z
N MET A 1 26.28 15.73 1.12
CA MET A 1 25.24 14.76 0.71
C MET A 1 25.94 13.42 0.54
N ARG A 2 25.53 12.40 1.29
CA ARG A 2 26.20 11.09 1.30
C ARG A 2 25.76 10.29 0.05
N PRO A 3 26.67 9.73 -0.76
CA PRO A 3 26.29 8.88 -1.89
C PRO A 3 25.62 7.61 -1.36
N THR A 4 24.60 7.14 -2.06
CA THR A 4 23.87 5.92 -1.67
C THR A 4 24.14 4.84 -2.72
N PRO A 5 24.63 3.65 -2.32
CA PRO A 5 24.87 2.56 -3.26
C PRO A 5 23.55 2.08 -3.87
N ALA A 6 23.66 1.45 -5.04
CA ALA A 6 22.50 0.91 -5.75
C ALA A 6 21.79 -0.17 -4.92
N ILE A 7 20.50 -0.33 -5.20
CA ILE A 7 19.76 -1.52 -4.77
C ILE A 7 20.14 -2.63 -5.75
N ASP A 8 20.52 -3.80 -5.24
CA ASP A 8 20.89 -4.94 -6.10
C ASP A 8 19.63 -5.62 -6.61
N GLU A 9 18.74 -5.95 -5.67
CA GLU A 9 17.49 -6.62 -5.96
C GLU A 9 16.40 -6.23 -4.96
N VAL A 10 15.18 -6.14 -5.48
CA VAL A 10 13.96 -6.20 -4.67
C VAL A 10 13.21 -7.41 -5.18
N SER A 11 13.05 -8.41 -4.31
CA SER A 11 12.43 -9.68 -4.64
C SER A 11 11.21 -9.93 -3.75
N PHE A 12 10.41 -10.94 -4.09
CA PHE A 12 9.31 -11.36 -3.21
C PHE A 12 9.18 -12.87 -3.18
N ILE A 13 8.73 -13.38 -2.04
CA ILE A 13 8.35 -14.78 -1.87
C ILE A 13 6.92 -14.81 -1.38
N PHE A 14 6.07 -15.54 -2.09
CA PHE A 14 4.70 -15.81 -1.65
C PHE A 14 4.67 -17.06 -0.78
N GLY A 15 4.08 -16.97 0.41
CA GLY A 15 4.02 -18.09 1.33
C GLY A 15 3.29 -17.77 2.63
N GLU A 16 3.26 -18.77 3.50
CA GLU A 16 2.67 -18.67 4.84
C GLU A 16 3.76 -18.39 5.87
N LYS A 17 3.56 -17.36 6.70
CA LYS A 17 4.43 -17.08 7.85
C LYS A 17 4.20 -18.10 8.97
N PRO A 18 5.15 -18.26 9.91
CA PRO A 18 4.99 -19.19 11.04
C PRO A 18 3.75 -18.95 11.92
N ASN A 19 3.19 -17.73 11.89
CA ASN A 19 1.97 -17.36 12.60
C ASN A 19 0.67 -17.69 11.82
N GLY A 20 0.77 -18.30 10.64
CA GLY A 20 -0.36 -18.67 9.77
C GLY A 20 -0.81 -17.57 8.80
N ASP A 21 -0.11 -16.44 8.73
CA ASP A 21 -0.44 -15.38 7.78
C ASP A 21 0.08 -15.71 6.38
N LEU A 22 -0.84 -15.87 5.43
CA LEU A 22 -0.55 -16.03 4.01
C LEU A 22 -0.36 -14.67 3.32
N GLY A 23 0.66 -14.54 2.48
CA GLY A 23 0.92 -13.29 1.75
C GLY A 23 2.24 -13.30 0.99
N ALA A 24 2.60 -12.14 0.45
CA ALA A 24 3.89 -11.91 -0.21
C ALA A 24 4.84 -11.18 0.74
N GLN A 25 5.95 -11.81 1.10
CA GLN A 25 7.06 -11.14 1.79
C GLN A 25 7.99 -10.53 0.75
N VAL A 26 8.22 -9.23 0.84
CA VAL A 26 9.16 -8.49 0.00
C VAL A 26 10.50 -8.40 0.73
N TYR A 27 11.58 -8.63 -0.02
CA TYR A 27 12.96 -8.61 0.43
C TYR A 27 13.76 -7.56 -0.36
N ILE A 28 14.86 -7.12 0.24
CA ILE A 28 15.84 -6.26 -0.42
C ILE A 28 17.25 -6.79 -0.20
N ASP A 29 18.05 -6.66 -1.26
CA ASP A 29 19.47 -6.95 -1.30
C ASP A 29 20.23 -5.69 -1.72
N THR A 30 21.31 -5.37 -1.00
CA THR A 30 22.20 -4.25 -1.33
C THR A 30 23.61 -4.44 -0.80
N HIS A 31 24.59 -3.93 -1.54
CA HIS A 31 25.98 -3.82 -1.13
C HIS A 31 26.56 -2.47 -1.52
N ASP A 32 27.58 -2.01 -0.79
CA ASP A 32 28.44 -0.91 -1.22
C ASP A 32 29.81 -1.44 -1.65
N PRO A 33 30.09 -1.53 -2.97
CA PRO A 33 31.39 -2.01 -3.44
C PRO A 33 32.54 -1.07 -3.04
N ASP A 34 32.24 0.19 -2.74
CA ASP A 34 33.22 1.22 -2.41
C ASP A 34 33.40 1.40 -0.88
N ASN A 35 32.63 0.67 -0.06
CA ASN A 35 32.61 0.76 1.41
C ASN A 35 32.42 2.19 1.96
N ASN A 36 31.64 3.03 1.24
CA ASN A 36 31.34 4.41 1.65
C ASN A 36 30.27 4.48 2.74
N THR A 37 29.41 3.47 2.86
CA THR A 37 28.43 3.31 3.93
C THR A 37 28.41 1.88 4.44
N TRP A 38 28.00 1.67 5.69
CA TRP A 38 27.74 0.34 6.27
C TRP A 38 26.36 0.32 6.94
N TYR A 39 25.57 1.36 6.65
CA TYR A 39 24.34 1.68 7.34
C TYR A 39 23.29 2.10 6.33
N TYR A 40 22.17 1.40 6.39
CA TYR A 40 21.13 1.47 5.39
C TYR A 40 19.80 1.74 6.05
N ARG A 41 18.99 2.56 5.40
CA ARG A 41 17.58 2.75 5.73
C ARG A 41 16.75 2.61 4.48
N TRP A 42 15.57 2.04 4.66
CA TRP A 42 14.61 1.88 3.58
C TRP A 42 13.28 2.50 3.94
N GLU A 43 12.69 3.13 2.94
CA GLU A 43 11.28 3.51 2.93
C GLU A 43 10.62 2.82 1.75
N TRP A 44 9.31 2.68 1.81
CA TRP A 44 8.57 2.13 0.69
C TRP A 44 7.24 2.81 0.48
N GLN A 45 6.79 2.80 -0.77
CA GLN A 45 5.46 3.23 -1.19
C GLN A 45 4.80 2.10 -1.96
N GLU A 46 3.60 1.72 -1.52
CA GLU A 46 2.79 0.73 -2.21
C GLU A 46 1.71 1.41 -3.05
N THR A 47 1.29 0.73 -4.11
CA THR A 47 0.07 1.06 -4.84
C THR A 47 -0.53 -0.25 -5.34
N TRP A 48 -1.84 -0.41 -5.28
CA TRP A 48 -2.52 -1.61 -5.76
C TRP A 48 -3.78 -1.28 -6.51
N GLU A 49 -4.10 -2.13 -7.47
CA GLU A 49 -5.34 -2.12 -8.22
C GLU A 49 -6.40 -2.91 -7.46
N PHE A 50 -7.61 -2.34 -7.36
CA PHE A 50 -8.79 -3.02 -6.86
C PHE A 50 -9.98 -2.72 -7.79
N ARG A 51 -10.94 -3.65 -7.82
CA ARG A 51 -12.11 -3.54 -8.70
C ARG A 51 -13.38 -3.81 -7.93
N THR A 52 -14.43 -3.04 -8.19
CA THR A 52 -15.77 -3.31 -7.67
C THR A 52 -16.40 -4.50 -8.41
N PRO A 53 -17.37 -5.21 -7.81
CA PRO A 53 -17.94 -6.42 -8.42
C PRO A 53 -18.90 -6.11 -9.58
N TYR A 54 -19.54 -4.94 -9.57
CA TYR A 54 -20.49 -4.55 -10.61
C TYR A 54 -19.89 -3.49 -11.52
N ASN A 55 -19.80 -3.81 -12.81
CA ASN A 55 -19.43 -2.86 -13.84
C ASN A 55 -20.67 -2.03 -14.22
N SER A 56 -20.62 -0.72 -14.04
CA SER A 56 -21.67 0.19 -14.48
C SER A 56 -21.23 0.91 -15.75
N TYR A 57 -21.93 0.63 -16.86
CA TYR A 57 -21.71 1.27 -18.16
C TYR A 57 -22.79 2.30 -18.50
N ILE A 58 -23.75 2.51 -17.60
CA ILE A 58 -24.87 3.42 -17.78
C ILE A 58 -25.11 4.25 -16.52
N TYR A 59 -25.72 5.41 -16.69
CA TYR A 59 -26.19 6.24 -15.60
C TYR A 59 -27.50 6.91 -15.99
N TYR A 60 -28.25 7.36 -14.99
CA TYR A 60 -29.52 8.04 -15.19
C TYR A 60 -29.33 9.54 -14.96
N ASP A 61 -29.80 10.34 -15.90
CA ASP A 61 -29.70 11.80 -15.87
C ASP A 61 -30.96 12.43 -16.47
N GLU A 62 -31.65 13.23 -15.67
CA GLU A 62 -32.84 14.00 -16.06
C GLU A 62 -33.93 13.22 -16.83
N GLY A 63 -34.17 11.96 -16.49
CA GLY A 63 -35.20 11.14 -17.16
C GLY A 63 -34.67 10.20 -18.23
N GLU A 64 -33.39 10.28 -18.55
CA GLU A 64 -32.77 9.48 -19.60
C GLU A 64 -31.64 8.60 -19.07
N ILE A 65 -31.51 7.41 -19.65
CA ILE A 65 -30.39 6.52 -19.41
C ILE A 65 -29.30 6.83 -20.44
N LYS A 66 -28.10 7.15 -19.96
CA LYS A 66 -26.95 7.55 -20.75
C LYS A 66 -25.81 6.57 -20.54
N LEU A 67 -24.95 6.44 -21.56
CA LEU A 67 -23.74 5.65 -21.48
C LEU A 67 -22.69 6.35 -20.62
N ARG A 68 -22.03 5.58 -19.76
CA ARG A 68 -20.89 6.02 -18.95
C ARG A 68 -19.59 5.74 -19.69
N GLU A 69 -18.85 6.79 -20.04
CA GLU A 69 -17.51 6.68 -20.64
C GLU A 69 -16.40 6.47 -19.59
N GLU A 70 -16.64 6.93 -18.36
CA GLU A 70 -15.70 6.84 -17.25
C GLU A 70 -15.65 5.42 -16.66
N ASP A 71 -14.44 4.87 -16.50
CA ASP A 71 -14.25 3.65 -15.72
C ASP A 71 -14.32 4.00 -14.22
N ILE A 72 -15.40 3.56 -13.58
CA ILE A 72 -15.62 3.64 -12.13
C ILE A 72 -15.54 2.27 -11.47
N ASN A 73 -15.13 1.23 -12.20
CA ASN A 73 -14.97 -0.11 -11.67
C ASN A 73 -13.52 -0.38 -11.24
N THR A 74 -12.54 0.11 -12.02
CA THR A 74 -11.11 -0.09 -11.75
C THR A 74 -10.50 1.13 -11.07
N CYS A 75 -9.98 0.94 -9.85
CA CYS A 75 -9.32 2.00 -9.09
C CYS A 75 -7.99 1.56 -8.49
N TRP A 76 -7.25 2.56 -8.02
CA TRP A 76 -6.00 2.40 -7.30
C TRP A 76 -6.07 3.03 -5.90
N LYS A 77 -5.38 2.39 -4.96
CA LYS A 77 -5.04 2.93 -3.64
C LYS A 77 -3.54 2.93 -3.47
N SER A 78 -3.03 3.85 -2.66
CA SER A 78 -1.60 3.94 -2.34
C SER A 78 -1.40 4.03 -0.83
N GLY A 79 -0.31 3.43 -0.37
CA GLY A 79 0.14 3.46 1.02
C GLY A 79 1.62 3.79 1.10
N ARG A 80 2.09 4.15 2.29
CA ARG A 80 3.51 4.43 2.57
C ARG A 80 3.97 3.66 3.80
N SER A 81 5.27 3.41 3.90
CA SER A 81 5.88 2.77 5.07
C SER A 81 5.57 3.53 6.36
N THR A 82 5.11 2.80 7.37
CA THR A 82 4.98 3.29 8.75
C THR A 82 6.03 2.69 9.67
N SER A 83 6.64 1.57 9.28
CA SER A 83 7.74 0.95 10.02
C SER A 83 9.06 1.63 9.69
N ILE A 84 10.00 1.56 10.65
CA ILE A 84 11.36 2.03 10.47
C ILE A 84 12.19 0.83 10.03
N GLU A 85 12.62 0.82 8.78
CA GLU A 85 13.50 -0.22 8.24
C GLU A 85 14.93 0.28 8.19
N VAL A 86 15.79 -0.31 9.03
CA VAL A 86 17.18 0.10 9.19
C VAL A 86 18.04 -1.12 9.48
N ALA A 87 19.20 -1.22 8.83
CA ALA A 87 20.16 -2.29 9.04
C ALA A 87 21.61 -1.81 8.92
N THR A 88 22.54 -2.63 9.41
CA THR A 88 23.97 -2.40 9.28
C THR A 88 24.70 -3.67 8.91
N SER A 89 25.71 -3.53 8.07
CA SER A 89 26.63 -4.59 7.66
C SER A 89 27.95 -4.56 8.44
N LYS A 90 28.15 -3.62 9.38
CA LYS A 90 29.42 -3.47 10.15
C LYS A 90 29.86 -4.75 10.87
N ASN A 91 28.90 -5.61 11.26
CA ASN A 91 29.15 -6.87 11.96
C ASN A 91 29.16 -8.09 11.02
N LEU A 92 29.07 -7.88 9.72
CA LEU A 92 29.13 -8.92 8.70
C LEU A 92 30.55 -9.02 8.13
N SER A 93 30.86 -10.16 7.49
CA SER A 93 32.16 -10.39 6.86
C SER A 93 32.44 -9.50 5.65
N SER A 94 31.39 -8.92 5.08
CA SER A 94 31.42 -8.04 3.91
C SER A 94 30.26 -7.07 4.00
N ASP A 95 30.37 -5.92 3.34
CA ASP A 95 29.28 -4.98 3.23
C ASP A 95 28.22 -5.48 2.25
N HIS A 96 27.39 -6.40 2.71
CA HIS A 96 26.30 -6.96 1.93
C HIS A 96 25.14 -7.27 2.87
N ILE A 97 24.03 -6.58 2.67
CA ILE A 97 22.75 -6.91 3.30
C ILE A 97 21.97 -7.74 2.29
N SER A 98 21.71 -9.00 2.64
CA SER A 98 20.94 -9.92 1.80
C SER A 98 19.64 -10.34 2.46
N ASP A 99 18.60 -10.57 1.66
CA ASP A 99 17.30 -11.07 2.10
C ASP A 99 16.69 -10.28 3.29
N TYR A 100 16.87 -8.95 3.33
CA TYR A 100 16.29 -8.15 4.42
C TYR A 100 14.78 -7.99 4.22
N PRO A 101 13.91 -8.45 5.16
CA PRO A 101 12.47 -8.47 4.96
C PRO A 101 11.85 -7.08 5.22
N ILE A 102 11.57 -6.31 4.16
CA ILE A 102 11.09 -4.93 4.29
C ILE A 102 9.58 -4.80 4.55
N HIS A 103 8.77 -5.68 3.96
CA HIS A 103 7.31 -5.56 4.06
C HIS A 103 6.60 -6.86 3.72
N PHE A 104 5.52 -7.14 4.43
CA PHE A 104 4.65 -8.27 4.17
C PHE A 104 3.27 -7.81 3.71
N VAL A 105 2.94 -8.17 2.47
CA VAL A 105 1.65 -7.89 1.87
C VAL A 105 0.70 -9.06 2.16
N SER A 106 -0.22 -8.87 3.09
CA SER A 106 -1.16 -9.93 3.47
C SER A 106 -2.16 -10.26 2.36
N ALA A 107 -2.35 -11.55 2.09
CA ALA A 107 -3.41 -12.06 1.22
C ALA A 107 -4.82 -11.91 1.84
N LYS A 108 -4.91 -11.51 3.11
CA LYS A 108 -6.16 -11.10 3.79
C LYS A 108 -6.58 -9.66 3.46
N THR A 109 -5.88 -8.99 2.52
CA THR A 109 -6.25 -7.65 2.00
C THR A 109 -6.53 -7.69 0.49
N ASP A 110 -7.09 -6.62 -0.08
CA ASP A 110 -7.41 -6.48 -1.52
C ASP A 110 -6.16 -6.27 -2.40
N ARG A 111 -5.01 -6.03 -1.76
CA ARG A 111 -3.75 -5.63 -2.40
C ARG A 111 -3.24 -6.59 -3.47
N LEU A 112 -3.43 -7.89 -3.27
CA LEU A 112 -2.88 -8.95 -4.14
C LEU A 112 -3.93 -9.53 -5.11
N ASN A 113 -5.14 -8.96 -5.15
CA ASN A 113 -6.24 -9.48 -5.97
C ASN A 113 -6.00 -9.32 -7.48
N PHE A 114 -5.34 -8.24 -7.91
CA PHE A 114 -5.15 -7.92 -9.33
C PHE A 114 -3.67 -7.63 -9.66
N ARG A 115 -3.21 -6.43 -9.35
CA ARG A 115 -1.83 -5.99 -9.54
C ARG A 115 -1.41 -5.12 -8.36
N TYR A 116 -0.24 -5.41 -7.82
CA TYR A 116 0.41 -4.68 -6.74
C TYR A 116 1.73 -4.10 -7.24
N SER A 117 2.10 -2.94 -6.72
CA SER A 117 3.42 -2.34 -6.93
C SER A 117 3.98 -1.83 -5.63
N MET A 118 5.29 -1.96 -5.47
CA MET A 118 6.05 -1.40 -4.37
C MET A 118 7.27 -0.68 -4.91
N LEU A 119 7.43 0.59 -4.55
CA LEU A 119 8.64 1.37 -4.75
C LEU A 119 9.43 1.35 -3.45
N VAL A 120 10.64 0.80 -3.48
CA VAL A 120 11.57 0.84 -2.37
C VAL A 120 12.54 1.99 -2.60
N LYS A 121 12.78 2.78 -1.55
CA LYS A 121 13.74 3.88 -1.52
C LYS A 121 14.82 3.54 -0.50
N GLN A 122 16.07 3.53 -0.95
CA GLN A 122 17.24 3.26 -0.14
C GLN A 122 17.99 4.56 0.17
N PHE A 123 18.49 4.64 1.39
CA PHE A 123 19.28 5.74 1.92
C PHE A 123 20.54 5.19 2.60
N ALA A 124 21.71 5.71 2.24
CA ALA A 124 22.90 5.56 3.06
C ALA A 124 22.80 6.46 4.29
N LEU A 125 23.16 5.92 5.46
CA LEU A 125 23.15 6.65 6.72
C LEU A 125 24.56 6.92 7.24
N SER A 126 24.69 7.97 8.04
CA SER A 126 25.80 8.08 8.98
C SER A 126 25.64 7.08 10.13
N GLU A 127 26.73 6.79 10.85
CA GLU A 127 26.66 5.96 12.07
C GLU A 127 25.72 6.60 13.10
N GLU A 128 25.78 7.93 13.27
CA GLU A 128 24.96 8.66 14.22
C GLU A 128 23.46 8.63 13.83
N SER A 129 23.15 8.77 12.54
CA SER A 129 21.78 8.67 12.00
C SER A 129 21.25 7.23 12.14
N TYR A 130 22.09 6.22 11.89
CA TYR A 130 21.73 4.83 12.12
C TYR A 130 21.37 4.56 13.59
N VAL A 131 22.20 5.03 14.53
CA VAL A 131 21.92 4.89 15.97
C VAL A 131 20.58 5.50 16.32
N PHE A 132 20.31 6.73 15.86
CA PHE A 132 19.02 7.38 16.09
C PHE A 132 17.83 6.57 15.54
N TRP A 133 17.88 6.15 14.27
CA TRP A 133 16.78 5.39 13.65
C TRP A 133 16.60 4.01 14.28
N ASN A 134 17.69 3.34 14.68
CA ASN A 134 17.64 2.06 15.37
C ASN A 134 17.03 2.19 16.78
N GLU A 135 17.35 3.25 17.51
CA GLU A 135 16.70 3.57 18.79
C GLU A 135 15.21 3.88 18.61
N MET A 136 14.86 4.68 17.60
CA MET A 136 13.46 4.98 17.26
C MET A 136 12.68 3.70 16.90
N LYS A 137 13.26 2.81 16.09
CA LYS A 137 12.67 1.52 15.73
C LYS A 137 12.34 0.70 16.98
N LYS A 138 13.34 0.49 17.84
CA LYS A 138 13.18 -0.25 19.10
C LYS A 138 12.11 0.38 19.99
N PHE A 139 12.08 1.71 20.08
CA PHE A 139 11.06 2.41 20.85
C PHE A 139 9.65 2.18 20.30
N THR A 140 9.45 2.30 18.98
CA THR A 140 8.13 2.07 18.37
C THR A 140 7.66 0.62 18.44
N GLU A 141 8.57 -0.35 18.42
CA GLU A 141 8.25 -1.78 18.51
C GLU A 141 8.05 -2.26 19.96
N THR A 142 8.66 -1.58 20.94
CA THR A 142 8.56 -1.94 22.37
C THR A 142 7.30 -1.37 23.01
N LEU A 143 6.67 -0.33 22.44
CA LEU A 143 5.42 0.24 22.97
C LEU A 143 4.26 -0.77 22.87
N GLY A 144 3.82 -1.29 24.01
CA GLY A 144 2.67 -2.19 24.05
C GLY A 144 2.37 -2.86 25.41
N THR A 145 3.17 -2.67 26.45
CA THR A 145 2.95 -3.29 27.77
C THR A 145 3.15 -2.33 28.94
N LEU A 146 2.52 -2.62 30.08
CA LEU A 146 2.61 -1.81 31.31
C LEU A 146 4.03 -1.77 31.90
N PHE A 147 4.94 -2.64 31.43
CA PHE A 147 6.30 -2.82 31.95
C PHE A 147 7.38 -2.44 30.94
N ASP A 148 7.02 -1.72 29.89
CA ASP A 148 7.98 -1.28 28.89
C ASP A 148 9.05 -0.39 29.54
N PRO A 149 10.35 -0.64 29.28
CA PRO A 149 11.41 0.17 29.85
C PRO A 149 11.18 1.63 29.48
N GLN A 150 11.31 2.51 30.48
CA GLN A 150 11.20 3.94 30.25
C GLN A 150 12.28 4.34 29.24
N PRO A 151 11.92 4.93 28.08
CA PRO A 151 12.89 5.17 27.03
C PRO A 151 13.95 6.14 27.53
N SER A 152 15.22 5.79 27.33
CA SER A 152 16.28 6.79 27.36
C SER A 152 15.94 7.87 26.32
N VAL A 153 16.10 9.15 26.69
CA VAL A 153 15.83 10.27 25.79
C VAL A 153 16.62 10.06 24.48
N ILE A 154 15.90 9.79 23.39
CA ILE A 154 16.50 9.64 22.05
C ILE A 154 16.97 11.03 21.63
N LYS A 155 18.28 11.25 21.70
CA LYS A 155 18.88 12.54 21.32
C LYS A 155 19.14 12.53 19.82
N GLY A 156 18.46 13.42 19.12
CA GLY A 156 18.79 13.74 17.73
C GLY A 156 19.83 14.85 17.61
N ASN A 157 19.94 15.42 16.41
CA ASN A 157 20.83 16.55 16.13
C ASN A 157 20.08 17.90 16.01
N ILE A 158 18.77 17.91 16.26
CA ILE A 158 17.92 19.10 16.26
C ILE A 158 17.76 19.59 17.71
N HIS A 159 17.89 20.90 17.93
CA HIS A 159 17.72 21.54 19.23
C HIS A 159 17.02 22.90 19.11
N ASN A 160 16.35 23.34 20.18
CA ASN A 160 15.82 24.68 20.25
C ASN A 160 16.95 25.67 20.60
N VAL A 161 17.11 26.71 19.78
CA VAL A 161 18.13 27.76 19.98
C VAL A 161 17.75 28.77 21.08
N ALA A 162 16.47 28.82 21.47
CA ALA A 162 15.95 29.71 22.51
C ALA A 162 15.83 29.05 23.90
N ASP A 163 15.77 27.72 23.96
CA ASP A 163 15.70 26.95 25.21
C ASP A 163 16.50 25.64 25.08
N ASP A 164 17.65 25.57 25.75
CA ASP A 164 18.54 24.40 25.74
C ASP A 164 18.01 23.23 26.59
N LYS A 165 16.97 23.46 27.38
CA LYS A 165 16.32 22.43 28.21
C LYS A 165 15.12 21.78 27.51
N GLU A 166 14.64 22.36 26.42
CA GLU A 166 13.57 21.75 25.64
C GLU A 166 14.09 20.47 24.95
N ILE A 167 13.37 19.36 25.17
CA ILE A 167 13.68 18.09 24.52
C ILE A 167 13.02 18.09 23.14
N VAL A 168 13.84 18.16 22.10
CA VAL A 168 13.41 18.02 20.71
C VAL A 168 13.80 16.64 20.19
N ILE A 169 12.80 15.90 19.69
CA ILE A 169 13.02 14.59 19.06
C ILE A 169 13.03 14.77 17.55
N GLY A 170 14.15 14.48 16.93
CA GLY A 170 14.28 14.52 15.47
C GLY A 170 15.73 14.50 15.03
N TYR A 171 15.98 13.87 13.88
CA TYR A 171 17.30 13.80 13.28
C TYR A 171 17.23 14.31 11.84
N PHE A 172 18.06 15.29 11.52
CA PHE A 172 18.23 15.81 10.18
C PHE A 172 19.42 15.11 9.51
N ASP A 173 19.19 14.48 8.37
CA ASP A 173 20.20 13.85 7.54
C ASP A 173 19.95 14.15 6.05
N ALA A 174 20.99 14.05 5.23
CA ALA A 174 20.91 14.29 3.79
C ALA A 174 21.80 13.31 3.00
N SER A 175 21.15 12.39 2.31
CA SER A 175 21.77 11.40 1.42
C SER A 175 21.10 11.36 0.05
N GLU A 176 21.80 10.80 -0.93
CA GLU A 176 21.22 10.40 -2.20
C GLU A 176 20.15 9.33 -1.99
N VAL A 177 19.16 9.26 -2.87
CA VAL A 177 18.12 8.23 -2.83
C VAL A 177 18.27 7.33 -4.04
N LYS A 178 18.33 6.01 -3.80
CA LYS A 178 18.20 5.00 -4.85
C LYS A 178 16.83 4.36 -4.78
N GLU A 179 16.19 4.17 -5.92
CA GLU A 179 14.82 3.69 -5.98
C GLU A 179 14.72 2.48 -6.90
N GLN A 180 13.96 1.46 -6.48
CA GLN A 180 13.64 0.30 -7.29
C GLN A 180 12.18 -0.08 -7.10
N ARG A 181 11.49 -0.33 -8.22
CA ARG A 181 10.07 -0.68 -8.23
C ARG A 181 9.87 -2.12 -8.69
N ILE A 182 9.04 -2.84 -7.94
CA ILE A 182 8.55 -4.16 -8.35
C ILE A 182 7.05 -4.13 -8.62
N PHE A 183 6.60 -5.16 -9.34
CA PHE A 183 5.19 -5.48 -9.52
C PHE A 183 4.95 -6.93 -9.13
N ILE A 184 3.81 -7.18 -8.49
CA ILE A 184 3.31 -8.53 -8.20
C ILE A 184 1.92 -8.61 -8.84
N ARG A 185 1.77 -9.45 -9.85
CA ARG A 185 0.48 -9.72 -10.50
C ARG A 185 -0.15 -10.92 -9.82
N ASN A 186 -1.47 -10.98 -9.82
CA ASN A 186 -2.20 -12.16 -9.37
C ASN A 186 -1.74 -13.44 -10.11
N SER A 187 -1.37 -13.31 -11.39
CA SER A 187 -0.81 -14.40 -12.20
C SER A 187 0.56 -14.91 -11.75
N ASP A 188 1.28 -14.13 -10.94
CA ASP A 188 2.60 -14.51 -10.39
C ASP A 188 2.44 -15.31 -9.09
N LEU A 189 1.21 -15.43 -8.58
CA LEU A 189 0.87 -16.09 -7.34
C LEU A 189 0.24 -17.47 -7.60
N PRO A 190 0.33 -18.43 -6.67
CA PRO A 190 -0.42 -19.67 -6.75
C PRO A 190 -1.92 -19.40 -6.85
N SER A 191 -2.67 -20.29 -7.51
CA SER A 191 -4.13 -20.19 -7.63
C SER A 191 -4.80 -20.29 -6.26
N ILE A 192 -5.00 -19.14 -5.61
CA ILE A 192 -5.66 -19.02 -4.32
C ILE A 192 -6.93 -18.18 -4.44
N ARG A 193 -7.91 -18.47 -3.57
CA ARG A 193 -9.10 -17.65 -3.44
C ARG A 193 -8.77 -16.48 -2.51
N PHE A 194 -8.66 -15.27 -3.07
CA PHE A 194 -8.58 -14.05 -2.29
C PHE A 194 -9.93 -13.74 -1.61
N PRO A 195 -9.92 -13.03 -0.47
CA PRO A 195 -11.16 -12.66 0.21
C PRO A 195 -12.06 -11.82 -0.69
N ASN A 196 -13.37 -12.08 -0.60
CA ASN A 196 -14.37 -11.24 -1.23
C ASN A 196 -14.64 -10.01 -0.34
N TYR A 197 -13.96 -8.89 -0.62
CA TYR A 197 -14.17 -7.61 0.08
C TYR A 197 -15.54 -6.99 -0.17
N PHE A 198 -16.28 -7.53 -1.12
CA PHE A 198 -17.58 -7.07 -1.55
C PHE A 198 -18.69 -8.06 -1.13
N SER A 199 -18.47 -8.80 -0.05
CA SER A 199 -19.45 -9.74 0.50
C SER A 199 -20.70 -9.07 1.09
N SER A 200 -20.64 -7.77 1.38
CA SER A 200 -21.77 -6.95 1.86
C SER A 200 -22.50 -6.20 0.75
N CYS A 201 -22.23 -6.52 -0.52
CA CYS A 201 -22.96 -5.92 -1.62
C CYS A 201 -24.37 -6.49 -1.69
N GLU A 202 -25.34 -5.58 -1.72
CA GLU A 202 -26.73 -5.92 -1.98
C GLU A 202 -27.06 -5.44 -3.39
N ASP A 203 -27.79 -6.27 -4.13
CA ASP A 203 -28.31 -5.92 -5.44
C ASP A 203 -29.82 -6.11 -5.50
N THR A 204 -30.43 -5.45 -6.47
CA THR A 204 -31.85 -5.57 -6.75
C THR A 204 -32.13 -5.19 -8.19
N ILE A 205 -33.27 -5.64 -8.70
CA ILE A 205 -33.74 -5.32 -10.05
C ILE A 205 -35.06 -4.58 -9.91
N VAL A 206 -35.18 -3.44 -10.60
CA VAL A 206 -36.38 -2.60 -10.55
C VAL A 206 -36.87 -2.23 -11.95
N SER A 207 -38.13 -1.82 -12.05
CA SER A 207 -38.68 -1.21 -13.26
C SER A 207 -38.20 0.24 -13.44
N GLU A 208 -38.34 0.78 -14.66
CA GLU A 208 -37.86 2.12 -15.02
C GLU A 208 -38.41 3.24 -14.11
N ASP A 209 -39.69 3.16 -13.73
CA ASP A 209 -40.38 4.14 -12.89
C ASP A 209 -39.80 4.23 -11.47
N MET A 210 -39.10 3.17 -11.03
CA MET A 210 -38.47 3.09 -9.71
C MET A 210 -37.03 3.61 -9.71
N ILE A 211 -36.42 3.89 -10.87
CA ILE A 211 -35.05 4.41 -10.98
C ILE A 211 -34.82 5.66 -10.11
N PRO A 212 -35.67 6.71 -10.15
CA PRO A 212 -35.46 7.91 -9.33
C PRO A 212 -35.51 7.60 -7.82
N ALA A 213 -36.38 6.68 -7.41
CA ALA A 213 -36.50 6.28 -6.01
C ALA A 213 -35.24 5.52 -5.53
N MET A 214 -34.69 4.65 -6.36
CA MET A 214 -33.45 3.93 -6.06
C MET A 214 -32.24 4.88 -5.94
N LEU A 215 -32.11 5.82 -6.88
CA LEU A 215 -31.02 6.81 -6.88
C LEU A 215 -31.08 7.80 -5.71
N ALA A 216 -32.26 7.98 -5.09
CA ALA A 216 -32.42 8.75 -3.86
C ALA A 216 -31.87 8.03 -2.62
N THR A 217 -31.42 6.78 -2.75
CA THR A 217 -30.80 5.97 -1.69
C THR A 217 -29.31 5.76 -1.94
N ASN A 218 -28.66 4.80 -1.26
CA ASN A 218 -27.25 4.46 -1.47
C ASN A 218 -27.04 3.43 -2.61
N TYR A 219 -27.94 3.35 -3.59
CA TYR A 219 -27.82 2.46 -4.75
C TYR A 219 -27.37 3.21 -5.99
N MET A 220 -26.72 2.51 -6.91
CA MET A 220 -26.40 3.01 -8.26
C MET A 220 -26.80 2.02 -9.32
N LEU A 221 -27.18 2.58 -10.47
CA LEU A 221 -27.53 1.84 -11.66
C LEU A 221 -26.30 1.12 -12.22
N VAL A 222 -26.45 -0.18 -12.47
CA VAL A 222 -25.40 -1.07 -12.97
C VAL A 222 -25.61 -1.34 -14.46
N ALA A 223 -26.74 -1.94 -14.79
CA ALA A 223 -27.04 -2.42 -16.13
C ALA A 223 -28.55 -2.40 -16.41
N GLU A 224 -28.87 -2.35 -17.70
CA GLU A 224 -30.19 -2.67 -18.21
C GLU A 224 -30.21 -4.16 -18.58
N GLU A 225 -31.23 -4.86 -18.10
CA GLU A 225 -31.47 -6.28 -18.31
C GLU A 225 -32.88 -6.46 -18.91
N MET A 226 -33.19 -7.65 -19.40
CA MET A 226 -34.55 -8.01 -19.83
C MET A 226 -35.16 -9.01 -18.86
N ASP A 227 -36.40 -8.75 -18.45
CA ASP A 227 -37.16 -9.72 -17.67
C ASP A 227 -37.64 -10.90 -18.54
N MET A 228 -38.30 -11.88 -17.91
CA MET A 228 -38.83 -13.06 -18.61
C MET A 228 -39.93 -12.74 -19.63
N THR A 229 -40.50 -11.54 -19.59
CA THR A 229 -41.52 -11.06 -20.53
C THR A 229 -40.93 -10.23 -21.68
N GLY A 230 -39.63 -9.95 -21.64
CA GLY A 230 -38.93 -9.12 -22.62
C GLY A 230 -39.05 -7.63 -22.36
N LEU A 231 -39.46 -7.21 -21.16
CA LEU A 231 -39.50 -5.81 -20.75
C LEU A 231 -38.16 -5.40 -20.11
N PRO A 232 -37.69 -4.16 -20.32
CA PRO A 232 -36.47 -3.67 -19.71
C PRO A 232 -36.64 -3.54 -18.19
N VAL A 233 -35.65 -4.03 -17.47
CA VAL A 233 -35.51 -3.90 -16.02
C VAL A 233 -34.08 -3.50 -15.68
N TYR A 234 -33.88 -2.87 -14.54
CA TYR A 234 -32.64 -2.19 -14.22
C TYR A 234 -32.00 -2.77 -12.97
N LEU A 235 -30.77 -3.27 -13.13
CA LEU A 235 -29.96 -3.78 -12.04
C LEU A 235 -29.36 -2.61 -11.27
N PHE A 236 -29.56 -2.62 -9.96
CA PHE A 236 -28.94 -1.70 -9.01
C PHE A 236 -28.11 -2.48 -8.00
N SER A 237 -27.02 -1.88 -7.55
CA SER A 237 -26.29 -2.36 -6.38
C SER A 237 -25.90 -1.20 -5.48
N THR A 238 -25.57 -1.50 -4.22
CA THR A 238 -25.08 -0.50 -3.28
C THR A 238 -23.88 0.23 -3.87
N ALA A 239 -23.80 1.53 -3.66
CA ALA A 239 -22.98 2.38 -4.49
C ALA A 239 -21.47 2.10 -4.36
N GLY A 240 -21.02 1.61 -3.19
CA GLY A 240 -19.63 1.16 -3.01
C GLY A 240 -19.28 -0.11 -3.80
N CYS A 241 -20.27 -0.86 -4.26
CA CYS A 241 -20.10 -2.07 -5.06
C CYS A 241 -20.11 -1.81 -6.57
N VAL A 242 -20.32 -0.56 -6.95
CA VAL A 242 -20.37 -0.11 -8.34
C VAL A 242 -19.26 0.90 -8.61
N ASP A 243 -19.11 1.91 -7.74
CA ASP A 243 -18.13 2.99 -7.90
C ASP A 243 -16.94 2.82 -6.94
N CYS A 244 -15.80 2.45 -7.50
CA CYS A 244 -14.55 2.28 -6.79
C CYS A 244 -13.96 3.61 -6.29
N THR A 245 -14.36 4.76 -6.85
CA THR A 245 -13.83 6.08 -6.46
C THR A 245 -14.25 6.50 -5.05
N LYS A 246 -15.24 5.81 -4.46
CA LYS A 246 -15.57 5.92 -3.04
C LYS A 246 -14.45 5.47 -2.10
N TYR A 247 -13.52 4.65 -2.58
CA TYR A 247 -12.44 4.08 -1.79
C TYR A 247 -11.04 4.39 -2.33
N GLY A 248 -10.93 4.92 -3.54
CA GLY A 248 -9.65 5.15 -4.21
C GLY A 248 -9.79 6.12 -5.37
N THR A 249 -8.85 6.08 -6.31
CA THR A 249 -8.88 6.91 -7.51
C THR A 249 -8.95 6.05 -8.76
N ASN A 250 -9.76 6.44 -9.75
CA ASN A 250 -9.78 5.84 -11.07
C ASN A 250 -8.70 6.44 -12.01
N VAL A 251 -7.84 7.33 -11.49
CA VAL A 251 -6.69 7.84 -12.22
C VAL A 251 -5.56 6.83 -12.18
N LYS A 252 -5.31 6.16 -13.32
CA LYS A 252 -4.23 5.18 -13.48
C LYS A 252 -2.87 5.81 -13.14
N PRO A 253 -2.08 5.22 -12.22
CA PRO A 253 -0.75 5.74 -11.89
C PRO A 253 0.18 5.73 -13.13
N PRO A 254 1.06 6.74 -13.30
CA PRO A 254 1.90 6.86 -14.49
C PRO A 254 2.90 5.71 -14.66
N PHE A 255 3.28 5.05 -13.56
CA PHE A 255 4.15 3.88 -13.56
C PHE A 255 3.39 2.55 -13.77
N TRP A 256 2.07 2.56 -13.95
CA TRP A 256 1.23 1.35 -13.99
C TRP A 256 1.14 0.68 -15.37
N ASN A 257 2.04 1.02 -16.29
CA ASN A 257 2.11 0.43 -17.63
C ASN A 257 2.89 -0.90 -17.64
#